data_AF-A0A1J3CNX8-F1
#
_entry.id   AF-A0A1J3CNX8-F1
#
_cell.length_a   1.000
_cell.length_b   1.000
_cell.length_c   1.000
_cell.angle_alpha   90.00
_cell.angle_beta   90.00
_cell.angle_gamma   90.00
#
_symmetry.space_group_name_H-M   'P 1'
#
loop_
_entity.id
_entity.type
_entity.pdbx_description
1 polymer ?
#
loop_
_entity_poly.entity_id
_entity_poly.type
_entity_poly.pdbx_seq_one_letter_code
_entity_poly.pdbx_strand_id
1 'polypeptide(L)'
;MGKEHHLGSDVPLKNPERHVSSFAMQLNNESSPKSSLANLWYEDGVGAKLDLQEEDDDFNNLGAAFKELGCYMRDLGLSIARVCDREIGGGLLEESLLESCTAKARLIHYHSAADQCVLREAERRKRSGKRVSSKKGAEHRNGTSLSGGHFSLWQQWHYDYGIFTVLTDPMFLSSYSYQECALMTKHSYLRIYHPSKNRFYMVKTPQDSFIVQIGESADILSKGKLRSTLHCVCRPETLEHISRETFVVFLQPKWSQTFSVSEYTMEHLRPDCLQRQIPHTDEVTKADIEKIVPPLSSRLRDGMTFAEFSRETTKQYYGGSGLQSNR
;
A
#
# COMPACT_ATOMS: atom_id res chain seq x y z
N MET A 1 6.80 15.42 14.72
CA MET A 1 6.61 13.97 14.66
C MET A 1 7.42 13.26 13.57
N GLY A 2 7.03 13.19 12.29
CA GLY A 2 7.73 12.29 11.33
C GLY A 2 9.26 12.48 11.22
N LYS A 3 9.73 13.73 11.07
CA LYS A 3 11.17 14.04 10.98
C LYS A 3 11.96 13.75 12.26
N GLU A 4 11.31 13.85 13.42
CA GLU A 4 11.96 13.62 14.74
C GLU A 4 12.23 12.13 14.97
N HIS A 5 11.52 11.23 14.27
CA HIS A 5 11.71 9.78 14.34
C HIS A 5 12.29 9.15 13.06
N HIS A 6 13.04 9.92 12.27
CA HIS A 6 13.66 9.48 11.01
C HIS A 6 12.68 8.98 9.92
N LEU A 7 11.41 9.40 9.97
CA LEU A 7 10.41 9.08 8.97
C LEU A 7 10.27 10.22 7.94
N GLY A 8 10.46 9.91 6.66
CA GLY A 8 10.14 10.80 5.53
C GLY A 8 8.65 10.75 5.18
N SER A 9 8.11 11.72 4.44
CA SER A 9 6.77 11.61 3.84
C SER A 9 6.88 11.76 2.33
N ASP A 10 6.27 10.85 1.59
CA ASP A 10 6.27 10.85 0.12
C ASP A 10 4.94 11.35 -0.49
N VAL A 11 3.94 11.61 0.34
CA VAL A 11 2.72 12.34 -0.04
C VAL A 11 2.76 13.78 0.46
N PRO A 12 2.15 14.75 -0.26
CA PRO A 12 2.03 16.11 0.22
C PRO A 12 1.16 16.18 1.49
N LEU A 13 1.80 16.20 2.67
CA LEU A 13 1.12 16.43 3.96
C LEU A 13 0.40 17.79 4.02
N LYS A 14 0.69 18.68 3.06
CA LYS A 14 0.08 20.00 2.93
C LYS A 14 -1.30 19.97 2.26
N ASN A 15 -1.68 18.89 1.57
CA ASN A 15 -3.02 18.79 1.00
C ASN A 15 -4.03 18.39 2.11
N PRO A 16 -4.98 19.26 2.49
CA PRO A 16 -5.99 18.95 3.51
C PRO A 16 -7.04 17.94 3.01
N GLU A 17 -7.21 17.79 1.70
CA GLU A 17 -8.17 16.85 1.09
C GLU A 17 -7.57 15.46 0.86
N ARG A 18 -6.37 15.19 1.37
CA ARG A 18 -5.71 13.90 1.18
C ARG A 18 -6.53 12.78 1.84
N HIS A 19 -6.71 11.68 1.12
CA HIS A 19 -7.31 10.45 1.65
C HIS A 19 -6.31 9.61 2.44
N VAL A 20 -5.01 9.85 2.23
CA VAL A 20 -3.93 9.03 2.78
C VAL A 20 -2.81 9.92 3.31
N SER A 21 -2.22 9.53 4.42
CA SER A 21 -0.90 9.99 4.86
C SER A 21 0.05 8.81 4.96
N SER A 22 1.26 8.97 4.45
CA SER A 22 2.25 7.90 4.39
C SER A 22 3.58 8.43 4.88
N PHE A 23 4.19 7.67 5.78
CA PHE A 23 5.51 7.93 6.35
C PHE A 23 6.44 6.80 5.94
N ALA A 24 7.54 7.12 5.28
CA ALA A 24 8.46 6.14 4.70
C ALA A 24 9.79 6.08 5.47
N MET A 25 10.33 4.88 5.55
CA MET A 25 11.67 4.58 6.06
C MET A 25 12.37 3.63 5.11
N GLN A 26 13.68 3.81 4.92
CA GLN A 26 14.50 2.85 4.19
C GLN A 26 15.11 1.84 5.17
N LEU A 27 14.89 0.56 4.89
CA LEU A 27 15.46 -0.56 5.63
C LEU A 27 16.71 -1.01 4.86
N ASN A 28 17.89 -0.80 5.44
CA ASN A 28 19.13 -1.29 4.85
C ASN A 28 19.48 -2.67 5.42
N ASN A 29 20.12 -3.50 4.61
CA ASN A 29 20.81 -4.72 5.07
C ASN A 29 22.08 -4.32 5.85
N GLU A 30 21.94 -3.66 6.99
CA GLU A 30 22.99 -3.77 8.00
C GLU A 30 22.93 -5.19 8.53
N SER A 31 24.07 -5.87 8.58
CA SER A 31 24.17 -7.21 9.18
C SER A 31 23.42 -7.19 10.50
N SER A 32 22.37 -7.98 10.61
CA SER A 32 21.67 -8.15 11.88
C SER A 32 22.74 -8.44 12.94
N PRO A 33 22.72 -7.77 14.11
CA PRO A 33 23.46 -8.29 15.23
C PRO A 33 22.95 -9.71 15.41
N LYS A 34 23.85 -10.70 15.34
CA LYS A 34 23.54 -12.06 15.79
C LYS A 34 23.25 -11.97 17.29
N SER A 35 22.02 -11.61 17.69
CA SER A 35 21.62 -11.64 19.08
C SER A 35 20.29 -12.37 19.22
N SER A 36 20.42 -13.59 19.73
CA SER A 36 19.50 -14.23 20.68
C SER A 36 18.07 -14.52 20.23
N LEU A 37 17.96 -15.45 19.28
CA LEU A 37 16.83 -16.40 19.18
C LEU A 37 16.73 -17.35 20.41
N ALA A 38 17.59 -17.18 21.42
CA ALA A 38 17.75 -18.12 22.53
C ALA A 38 17.00 -17.76 23.84
N ASN A 39 16.41 -16.56 23.96
CA ASN A 39 15.92 -16.07 25.27
C ASN A 39 14.41 -15.84 25.39
N LEU A 40 13.57 -16.29 24.44
CA LEU A 40 12.11 -16.14 24.54
C LEU A 40 11.42 -17.49 24.70
N TRP A 41 11.70 -18.16 25.83
CA TRP A 41 10.89 -19.27 26.32
C TRP A 41 10.48 -18.95 27.76
N TYR A 42 9.16 -18.81 27.96
CA TYR A 42 8.41 -18.75 29.22
C TYR A 42 8.66 -17.56 30.17
N GLU A 43 7.61 -16.76 30.41
CA GLU A 43 6.87 -16.82 31.68
C GLU A 43 5.42 -16.32 31.54
N ASP A 44 4.60 -16.89 32.41
CA ASP A 44 3.14 -16.92 32.47
C ASP A 44 2.51 -15.60 32.93
N GLY A 45 1.22 -15.43 32.65
CA GLY A 45 0.54 -14.14 32.60
C GLY A 45 0.11 -13.52 33.93
N VAL A 46 -0.15 -12.22 33.90
CA VAL A 46 -1.11 -11.50 34.74
C VAL A 46 -1.65 -10.32 33.93
N GLY A 47 -2.98 -10.19 33.85
CA GLY A 47 -3.64 -9.11 33.12
C GLY A 47 -3.29 -7.73 33.68
N ALA A 48 -2.73 -6.87 32.83
CA ALA A 48 -2.48 -5.48 33.15
C ALA A 48 -3.57 -4.59 32.55
N LYS A 49 -4.44 -4.09 33.44
CA LYS A 49 -5.41 -3.03 33.20
C LYS A 49 -4.62 -1.74 32.92
N LEU A 50 -4.65 -1.23 31.68
CA LEU A 50 -4.01 0.05 31.35
C LEU A 50 -4.80 1.19 31.99
N ASP A 51 -4.19 1.81 33.01
CA ASP A 51 -4.60 3.09 33.55
C ASP A 51 -3.87 4.18 32.75
N LEU A 52 -4.63 5.01 32.04
CA LEU A 52 -4.11 6.08 31.19
C LEU A 52 -3.97 7.36 32.00
N GLN A 53 -2.88 7.52 32.75
CA GLN A 53 -2.43 8.85 33.18
C GLN A 53 -0.90 8.97 33.15
N GLU A 54 -0.50 10.13 32.61
CA GLU A 54 0.78 10.82 32.70
C GLU A 54 1.78 10.61 31.56
N GLU A 55 2.26 11.76 31.08
CA GLU A 55 3.05 12.02 29.89
C GLU A 55 4.46 11.41 30.03
N ASP A 56 4.82 10.39 29.24
CA ASP A 56 6.22 9.99 29.11
C ASP A 56 6.49 9.17 27.83
N ASP A 57 7.56 9.53 27.11
CA ASP A 57 8.47 8.69 26.29
C ASP A 57 8.02 7.56 25.33
N ASP A 58 6.73 7.21 25.20
CA ASP A 58 6.24 6.05 24.44
C ASP A 58 6.62 6.07 22.94
N PHE A 59 6.81 7.25 22.37
CA PHE A 59 7.15 7.41 20.96
C PHE A 59 8.66 7.35 20.67
N ASN A 60 9.53 7.42 21.68
CA ASN A 60 10.99 7.46 21.48
C ASN A 60 11.50 6.17 20.83
N ASN A 61 10.86 5.03 21.15
CA ASN A 61 11.23 3.72 20.60
C ASN A 61 10.40 3.29 19.39
N LEU A 62 9.37 4.06 19.00
CA LEU A 62 8.46 3.65 17.94
C LEU A 62 9.17 3.48 16.59
N GLY A 63 10.13 4.36 16.28
CA GLY A 63 10.95 4.24 15.09
C GLY A 63 11.81 2.97 15.08
N ALA A 64 12.38 2.60 16.23
CA ALA A 64 13.17 1.37 16.38
C ALA A 64 12.30 0.12 16.25
N ALA A 65 11.11 0.11 16.88
CA ALA A 65 10.16 -0.99 16.80
C ALA A 65 9.68 -1.24 15.35
N PHE A 66 9.32 -0.19 14.60
CA PHE A 66 8.97 -0.34 13.18
C PHE A 66 10.15 -0.77 12.31
N LYS A 67 11.38 -0.38 12.66
CA LYS A 67 12.58 -0.85 11.96
C LYS A 67 12.78 -2.34 12.18
N GLU A 68 12.63 -2.81 13.42
CA GLU A 68 12.73 -4.23 13.76
C GLU A 68 11.63 -5.06 13.09
N LEU A 69 10.36 -4.63 13.20
CA LEU A 69 9.23 -5.27 12.50
C LEU A 69 9.48 -5.31 10.99
N GLY A 70 9.99 -4.23 10.42
CA GLY A 70 10.36 -4.14 9.01
C GLY A 70 11.43 -5.17 8.62
N CYS A 71 12.42 -5.42 9.47
CA CYS A 71 13.42 -6.47 9.26
C CYS A 71 12.77 -7.87 9.25
N TYR A 72 11.89 -8.19 10.20
CA TYR A 72 11.17 -9.48 10.20
C TYR A 72 10.33 -9.67 8.94
N MET A 73 9.61 -8.63 8.49
CA MET A 73 8.80 -8.66 7.27
C MET A 73 9.66 -8.85 6.01
N ARG A 74 10.85 -8.23 5.95
CA ARG A 74 11.82 -8.45 4.87
C ARG A 74 12.30 -9.90 4.84
N ASP A 75 12.67 -10.45 6.00
CA ASP A 75 13.21 -11.80 6.11
C ASP A 75 12.13 -12.86 5.79
N LEU A 76 10.87 -12.59 6.14
CA LEU A 76 9.71 -13.36 5.67
C LEU A 76 9.61 -13.35 4.14
N GLY A 77 9.69 -12.17 3.52
CA GLY A 77 9.62 -12.06 2.06
C GLY A 77 10.78 -12.74 1.34
N LEU A 78 12.00 -12.71 1.89
CA LEU A 78 13.13 -13.50 1.42
C LEU A 78 12.85 -15.00 1.48
N SER A 79 12.27 -15.47 2.59
CA SER A 79 11.91 -16.88 2.78
C SER A 79 10.84 -17.33 1.78
N ILE A 80 9.84 -16.47 1.50
CA ILE A 80 8.82 -16.72 0.48
C ILE A 80 9.45 -16.75 -0.92
N ALA A 81 10.36 -15.82 -1.23
CA ALA A 81 11.07 -15.80 -2.52
C ALA A 81 11.81 -17.11 -2.77
N ARG A 82 12.54 -17.61 -1.76
CA ARG A 82 13.24 -18.90 -1.81
C ARG A 82 12.30 -20.08 -2.08
N VAL A 83 11.13 -20.10 -1.43
CA VAL A 83 10.13 -21.13 -1.68
C VAL A 83 9.58 -21.01 -3.10
N CYS A 84 9.20 -19.82 -3.54
CA CYS A 84 8.74 -19.58 -4.90
C CYS A 84 9.78 -20.04 -5.94
N ASP A 85 11.05 -19.64 -5.79
CA ASP A 85 12.12 -20.03 -6.71
C ASP A 85 12.32 -21.54 -6.82
N ARG A 86 12.15 -22.27 -5.71
CA ARG A 86 12.21 -23.73 -5.68
C ARG A 86 11.06 -24.37 -6.46
N GLU A 87 9.84 -23.86 -6.27
CA GLU A 87 8.62 -24.45 -6.84
C GLU A 87 8.45 -24.06 -8.32
N ILE A 88 8.69 -22.79 -8.66
CA ILE A 88 8.52 -22.29 -10.03
C ILE A 88 9.76 -22.54 -10.89
N GLY A 89 10.94 -22.65 -10.28
CA GLY A 89 12.23 -22.72 -10.97
C GLY A 89 12.66 -21.36 -11.53
N GLY A 90 13.93 -21.02 -11.37
CA GLY A 90 14.52 -19.79 -11.90
C GLY A 90 15.59 -19.19 -10.99
N GLY A 91 15.39 -19.26 -9.66
CA GLY A 91 16.36 -18.78 -8.67
C GLY A 91 16.55 -17.26 -8.64
N LEU A 92 15.67 -16.51 -9.33
CA LEU A 92 15.87 -15.08 -9.55
C LEU A 92 15.22 -14.24 -8.44
N LEU A 93 14.14 -14.68 -7.79
CA LEU A 93 13.40 -13.84 -6.85
C LEU A 93 14.20 -13.58 -5.58
N GLU A 94 14.76 -14.62 -4.96
CA GLU A 94 15.56 -14.49 -3.75
C GLU A 94 16.85 -13.73 -4.03
N GLU A 95 17.57 -14.09 -5.10
CA GLU A 95 18.82 -13.42 -5.50
C GLU A 95 18.59 -11.91 -5.70
N SER A 96 17.54 -11.54 -6.43
CA SER A 96 17.19 -10.13 -6.68
C SER A 96 16.96 -9.34 -5.38
N LEU A 97 16.33 -9.96 -4.38
CA LEU A 97 16.06 -9.34 -3.09
C LEU A 97 17.32 -9.23 -2.23
N LEU A 98 18.18 -10.26 -2.25
CA LEU A 98 19.47 -10.24 -1.53
C LEU A 98 20.39 -9.15 -2.11
N GLU A 99 20.46 -9.02 -3.43
CA GLU A 99 21.28 -8.03 -4.10
C GLU A 99 20.75 -6.59 -3.98
N SER A 100 19.45 -6.42 -3.73
CA SER A 100 18.83 -5.09 -3.55
C SER A 100 19.40 -4.34 -2.34
N CYS A 101 19.85 -5.08 -1.32
CA CYS A 101 20.39 -4.58 -0.05
C CYS A 101 19.48 -3.59 0.71
N THR A 102 18.29 -3.31 0.20
CA THR A 102 17.39 -2.26 0.67
C THR A 102 15.93 -2.68 0.48
N ALA A 103 15.10 -2.29 1.44
CA ALA A 103 13.65 -2.33 1.33
C ALA A 103 13.07 -0.99 1.74
N LYS A 104 11.86 -0.67 1.28
CA LYS A 104 11.15 0.55 1.69
C LYS A 104 10.00 0.17 2.59
N ALA A 105 10.01 0.66 3.82
CA ALA A 105 8.88 0.55 4.72
C ALA A 105 7.99 1.80 4.63
N ARG A 106 6.68 1.64 4.82
CA ARG A 106 5.75 2.75 5.02
C ARG A 106 4.78 2.46 6.16
N LEU A 107 4.53 3.48 6.98
CA LEU A 107 3.36 3.56 7.86
C LEU A 107 2.30 4.38 7.14
N ILE A 108 1.13 3.79 6.91
CA ILE A 108 0.06 4.38 6.11
C ILE A 108 -1.17 4.59 6.98
N HIS A 109 -1.65 5.84 7.01
CA HIS A 109 -2.92 6.25 7.61
C HIS A 109 -3.92 6.60 6.52
N TYR A 110 -5.01 5.84 6.44
CA TYR A 110 -6.15 6.10 5.58
C TYR A 110 -7.19 6.89 6.37
N HIS A 111 -7.43 8.13 5.93
CA HIS A 111 -8.27 9.09 6.64
C HIS A 111 -9.74 8.72 6.56
N SER A 112 -10.42 8.74 7.70
CA SER A 112 -11.88 8.67 7.76
C SER A 112 -12.53 9.92 7.15
N ALA A 113 -13.86 9.94 7.01
CA ALA A 113 -14.58 11.15 6.62
C ALA A 113 -14.42 12.25 7.68
N ALA A 114 -14.48 11.83 8.95
CA ALA A 114 -14.33 12.71 10.09
C ALA A 114 -12.92 13.35 10.11
N ASP A 115 -11.86 12.58 9.87
CA ASP A 115 -10.48 13.08 9.78
C ASP A 115 -10.38 14.19 8.73
N GLN A 116 -10.98 13.97 7.55
CA GLN A 116 -10.95 14.93 6.46
C GLN A 116 -11.71 16.21 6.80
N CYS A 117 -12.84 16.12 7.51
CA CYS A 117 -13.54 17.30 8.02
C CYS A 117 -12.64 18.12 8.95
N VAL A 118 -11.96 17.46 9.90
CA VAL A 118 -11.05 18.13 10.84
C VAL A 118 -9.87 18.77 10.12
N LEU A 119 -9.24 18.08 9.15
CA LEU A 119 -8.14 18.61 8.35
C LEU A 119 -8.55 19.86 7.56
N ARG A 120 -9.74 19.85 6.95
CA ARG A 120 -10.30 21.01 6.24
C ARG A 120 -10.53 22.19 7.17
N GLU A 121 -11.12 21.96 8.35
CA GLU A 121 -11.35 23.01 9.33
C GLU A 121 -10.05 23.62 9.85
N ALA A 122 -9.05 22.80 10.16
CA ALA A 122 -7.74 23.26 10.58
C ALA A 122 -7.08 24.16 9.52
N GLU A 123 -7.24 23.84 8.23
CA GLU A 123 -6.73 24.68 7.15
C GLU A 123 -7.51 26.00 7.02
N ARG A 124 -8.84 25.97 7.13
CA ARG A 124 -9.68 27.18 7.14
C ARG A 124 -9.27 28.13 8.26
N ARG A 125 -9.03 27.61 9.47
CA ARG A 125 -8.55 28.39 10.62
C ARG A 125 -7.17 29.04 10.37
N LYS A 126 -6.25 28.32 9.73
CA LYS A 126 -4.94 28.86 9.32
C LYS A 126 -5.06 29.98 8.29
N ARG A 127 -6.03 29.89 7.37
CA ARG A 127 -6.29 30.94 6.36
C ARG A 127 -7.02 32.15 6.96
N SER A 128 -7.92 31.97 7.93
CA SER A 128 -8.63 33.08 8.58
C SER A 128 -7.73 33.92 9.50
N GLY A 129 -6.66 33.34 10.06
CA GLY A 129 -5.60 34.10 10.76
C GLY A 129 -4.68 34.91 9.84
N LYS A 130 -4.84 34.78 8.51
CA LYS A 130 -4.01 35.44 7.50
C LYS A 130 -4.91 36.24 6.54
N ARG A 131 -5.47 37.36 7.00
CA ARG A 131 -6.10 38.35 6.12
C ARG A 131 -5.43 39.72 6.24
N VAL A 132 -4.77 40.13 5.14
CA VAL A 132 -5.07 41.40 4.48
C VAL A 132 -5.22 41.13 2.97
N SER A 133 -6.35 41.59 2.41
CA SER A 133 -6.75 41.72 0.98
C SER A 133 -6.58 40.49 0.06
N SER A 134 -7.63 39.89 -0.50
CA SER A 134 -8.61 40.54 -1.38
C SER A 134 -9.88 39.70 -1.51
N LYS A 135 -11.04 40.37 -1.54
CA LYS A 135 -12.34 39.78 -1.88
C LYS A 135 -12.38 39.51 -3.40
N LYS A 136 -12.57 38.26 -3.80
CA LYS A 136 -13.33 37.88 -5.01
C LYS A 136 -14.14 36.61 -4.71
N GLY A 137 -15.37 36.60 -5.25
CA GLY A 137 -16.52 35.81 -4.81
C GLY A 137 -16.33 34.30 -4.80
N ALA A 138 -16.96 33.67 -3.82
CA ALA A 138 -17.15 32.23 -3.75
C ALA A 138 -18.39 31.87 -4.59
N GLU A 139 -18.15 31.32 -5.78
CA GLU A 139 -19.16 30.47 -6.43
C GLU A 139 -19.16 29.13 -5.70
N HIS A 140 -20.29 28.81 -5.08
CA HIS A 140 -20.59 27.47 -4.60
C HIS A 140 -20.68 26.51 -5.80
N ARG A 141 -19.58 25.83 -6.12
CA ARG A 141 -19.65 24.56 -6.85
C ARG A 141 -19.99 23.46 -5.85
N ASN A 142 -21.28 23.27 -5.60
CA ASN A 142 -21.78 21.98 -5.15
C ASN A 142 -21.52 20.99 -6.29
N GLY A 143 -20.35 20.35 -6.27
CA GLY A 143 -20.12 19.14 -7.03
C GLY A 143 -20.96 18.04 -6.38
N THR A 144 -22.23 17.96 -6.75
CA THR A 144 -23.03 16.74 -6.63
C THR A 144 -22.26 15.63 -7.34
N SER A 145 -21.56 14.79 -6.58
CA SER A 145 -21.01 13.55 -7.13
C SER A 145 -22.20 12.71 -7.55
N LEU A 146 -22.28 12.46 -8.85
CA LEU A 146 -23.29 11.61 -9.47
C LEU A 146 -23.38 10.28 -8.73
N SER A 147 -24.61 9.95 -8.35
CA SER A 147 -25.02 8.67 -7.81
C SER A 147 -24.70 7.53 -8.76
N GLY A 148 -24.11 6.47 -8.22
CA GLY A 148 -24.03 5.15 -8.85
C GLY A 148 -22.98 4.32 -8.15
N GLY A 149 -23.36 3.55 -7.12
CA GLY A 149 -22.70 2.33 -6.60
C GLY A 149 -21.17 2.23 -6.50
N HIS A 150 -20.42 3.33 -6.57
CA HIS A 150 -18.96 3.31 -6.52
C HIS A 150 -18.53 3.39 -5.06
N PHE A 151 -17.97 2.29 -4.53
CA PHE A 151 -17.22 2.34 -3.27
C PHE A 151 -16.28 3.55 -3.30
N SER A 152 -16.37 4.42 -2.30
CA SER A 152 -15.33 5.42 -2.10
C SER A 152 -14.03 4.68 -1.79
N LEU A 153 -12.98 4.92 -2.57
CA LEU A 153 -11.70 4.23 -2.40
C LEU A 153 -10.75 5.09 -1.60
N TRP A 154 -10.10 4.46 -0.64
CA TRP A 154 -8.97 5.02 0.10
C TRP A 154 -7.69 4.99 -0.73
N GLN A 155 -7.49 3.90 -1.48
CA GLN A 155 -6.44 3.76 -2.47
C GLN A 155 -7.04 3.21 -3.75
N GLN A 156 -6.69 3.83 -4.88
CA GLN A 156 -7.21 3.46 -6.18
C GLN A 156 -6.66 2.10 -6.64
N TRP A 157 -7.31 1.48 -7.64
CA TRP A 157 -6.79 0.28 -8.28
C TRP A 157 -5.38 0.48 -8.84
N HIS A 158 -4.45 -0.40 -8.48
CA HIS A 158 -3.08 -0.38 -8.99
C HIS A 158 -2.40 -1.74 -8.82
N TYR A 159 -1.21 -1.86 -9.43
CA TYR A 159 -0.24 -2.90 -9.14
C TYR A 159 0.95 -2.29 -8.39
N ASP A 160 1.50 -3.03 -7.44
CA ASP A 160 2.82 -2.74 -6.91
C ASP A 160 3.89 -3.21 -7.89
N TYR A 161 4.88 -2.37 -8.19
CA TYR A 161 5.89 -2.68 -9.19
C TYR A 161 7.09 -3.47 -8.63
N GLY A 162 7.21 -3.66 -7.32
CA GLY A 162 8.27 -4.44 -6.66
C GLY A 162 8.13 -5.96 -6.86
N ILE A 163 8.89 -6.76 -6.10
CA ILE A 163 8.78 -8.22 -6.07
C ILE A 163 7.62 -8.61 -5.14
N PHE A 164 7.69 -8.21 -3.87
CA PHE A 164 6.64 -8.45 -2.88
C PHE A 164 6.32 -7.19 -2.10
N THR A 165 5.06 -7.09 -1.69
CA THR A 165 4.59 -6.13 -0.70
C THR A 165 4.08 -6.91 0.50
N VAL A 166 4.75 -6.77 1.64
CA VAL A 166 4.38 -7.43 2.89
C VAL A 166 3.64 -6.42 3.75
N LEU A 167 2.41 -6.72 4.15
CA LEU A 167 1.58 -5.85 5.00
C LEU A 167 1.30 -6.53 6.34
N THR A 168 1.22 -5.74 7.41
CA THR A 168 0.56 -6.19 8.64
C THR A 168 -0.95 -6.33 8.42
N ASP A 169 -1.61 -7.12 9.26
CA ASP A 169 -3.04 -6.97 9.49
C ASP A 169 -3.35 -5.49 9.80
N PRO A 170 -4.33 -4.85 9.13
CA PRO A 170 -4.63 -3.46 9.37
C PRO A 170 -5.34 -3.24 10.71
N MET A 171 -5.01 -2.13 11.34
CA MET A 171 -5.78 -1.61 12.46
C MET A 171 -6.87 -0.67 11.95
N PHE A 172 -7.95 -0.56 12.71
CA PHE A 172 -9.04 0.37 12.43
C PHE A 172 -9.31 1.20 13.67
N LEU A 173 -9.14 2.51 13.56
CA LEU A 173 -9.33 3.43 14.69
C LEU A 173 -10.60 4.25 14.51
N SER A 174 -11.27 4.54 15.63
CA SER A 174 -12.33 5.55 15.67
C SER A 174 -11.71 6.95 15.72
N SER A 175 -12.06 7.81 14.78
CA SER A 175 -11.62 9.21 14.76
C SER A 175 -12.11 10.04 15.95
N TYR A 176 -13.07 9.55 16.74
CA TYR A 176 -13.57 10.27 17.92
C TYR A 176 -12.79 9.94 19.19
N SER A 177 -12.47 8.66 19.38
CA SER A 177 -11.82 8.16 20.61
C SER A 177 -10.35 7.77 20.41
N TYR A 178 -9.88 7.65 19.16
CA TYR A 178 -8.59 7.05 18.77
C TYR A 178 -8.38 5.63 19.32
N GLN A 179 -9.46 4.95 19.67
CA GLN A 179 -9.43 3.56 20.11
C GLN A 179 -9.71 2.62 18.95
N GLU A 180 -9.15 1.42 19.05
CA GLU A 180 -9.35 0.36 18.08
C GLU A 180 -10.82 -0.09 18.04
N CYS A 181 -11.36 -0.14 16.82
CA CYS A 181 -12.73 -0.54 16.56
C CYS A 181 -12.79 -2.05 16.32
N ALA A 182 -12.93 -2.82 17.41
CA ALA A 182 -13.08 -4.28 17.35
C ALA A 182 -14.38 -4.76 16.65
N LEU A 183 -15.31 -3.84 16.35
CA LEU A 183 -16.53 -4.13 15.59
C LEU A 183 -16.25 -4.31 14.09
N MET A 184 -15.09 -3.89 13.60
CA MET A 184 -14.69 -4.09 12.23
C MET A 184 -14.45 -5.59 12.00
N THR A 185 -15.27 -6.15 11.11
CA THR A 185 -15.22 -7.56 10.70
C THR A 185 -13.81 -7.98 10.25
N LYS A 186 -13.55 -9.30 10.16
CA LYS A 186 -12.30 -9.95 9.68
C LYS A 186 -11.82 -9.57 8.26
N HIS A 187 -12.34 -8.49 7.68
CA HIS A 187 -12.02 -8.00 6.35
C HIS A 187 -11.04 -6.83 6.46
N SER A 188 -9.90 -6.97 5.79
CA SER A 188 -8.83 -5.96 5.77
C SER A 188 -9.15 -4.70 4.95
N TYR A 189 -10.32 -4.66 4.31
CA TYR A 189 -10.74 -3.67 3.30
C TYR A 189 -9.82 -3.57 2.07
N LEU A 190 -8.85 -4.48 1.95
CA LEU A 190 -8.11 -4.72 0.72
C LEU A 190 -8.99 -5.54 -0.23
N ARG A 191 -9.21 -5.04 -1.43
CA ARG A 191 -9.97 -5.71 -2.49
C ARG A 191 -9.03 -6.07 -3.63
N ILE A 192 -9.11 -7.32 -4.08
CA ILE A 192 -8.30 -7.83 -5.19
C ILE A 192 -9.19 -8.22 -6.37
N TYR A 193 -8.64 -8.14 -7.57
CA TYR A 193 -9.26 -8.65 -8.79
C TYR A 193 -8.60 -9.97 -9.21
N HIS A 194 -9.40 -11.03 -9.38
CA HIS A 194 -8.94 -12.31 -9.86
C HIS A 194 -9.22 -12.46 -11.36
N PRO A 195 -8.20 -12.34 -12.24
CA PRO A 195 -8.42 -12.26 -13.68
C PRO A 195 -9.08 -13.51 -14.26
N SER A 196 -8.62 -14.72 -13.88
CA SER A 196 -9.16 -15.97 -14.44
C SER A 196 -10.61 -16.25 -14.06
N LYS A 197 -11.07 -15.69 -12.93
CA LYS A 197 -12.45 -15.81 -12.46
C LYS A 197 -13.30 -14.60 -12.83
N ASN A 198 -12.67 -13.53 -13.34
CA ASN A 198 -13.26 -12.22 -13.58
C ASN A 198 -14.13 -11.76 -12.41
N ARG A 199 -13.57 -11.85 -11.19
CA ARG A 199 -14.28 -11.57 -9.94
C ARG A 199 -13.42 -10.80 -8.97
N PHE A 200 -14.06 -9.95 -8.19
CA PHE A 200 -13.43 -9.25 -7.08
C PHE A 200 -13.58 -10.02 -5.77
N TYR A 201 -12.57 -9.93 -4.92
CA TYR A 201 -12.57 -10.54 -3.59
C TYR A 201 -12.11 -9.54 -2.54
N MET A 202 -12.82 -9.49 -1.42
CA MET A 202 -12.36 -8.80 -0.22
C MET A 202 -11.44 -9.73 0.57
N VAL A 203 -10.22 -9.28 0.86
CA VAL A 203 -9.22 -10.05 1.59
C VAL A 203 -9.61 -10.12 3.07
N LYS A 204 -9.72 -11.35 3.57
CA LYS A 204 -9.87 -11.63 5.01
C LYS A 204 -8.50 -11.88 5.61
N THR A 205 -8.26 -11.32 6.78
CA THR A 205 -7.01 -11.48 7.52
C THR A 205 -7.30 -12.02 8.92
N PRO A 206 -6.62 -13.10 9.33
CA PRO A 206 -6.52 -13.44 10.74
C PRO A 206 -5.81 -12.32 11.51
N GLN A 207 -6.15 -12.17 12.78
CA GLN A 207 -5.42 -11.31 13.69
C GLN A 207 -3.94 -11.72 13.73
N ASP A 208 -3.04 -10.74 13.84
CA ASP A 208 -1.59 -10.93 13.95
C ASP A 208 -0.96 -11.69 12.77
N SER A 209 -1.56 -11.56 11.57
CA SER A 209 -1.03 -12.15 10.35
C SER A 209 -0.33 -11.13 9.45
N PHE A 210 0.52 -11.64 8.56
CA PHE A 210 1.05 -10.86 7.44
C PHE A 210 0.31 -11.20 6.15
N ILE A 211 0.06 -10.17 5.34
CA ILE A 211 -0.41 -10.32 3.96
C ILE A 211 0.80 -10.17 3.04
N VAL A 212 1.03 -11.12 2.14
CA VAL A 212 2.08 -11.00 1.12
C VAL A 212 1.43 -10.88 -0.25
N GLN A 213 1.67 -9.75 -0.89
CA GLN A 213 1.17 -9.44 -2.22
C GLN A 213 2.29 -9.56 -3.26
N ILE A 214 1.97 -10.16 -4.41
CA ILE A 214 2.88 -10.33 -5.54
C ILE A 214 2.86 -9.05 -6.38
N GLY A 215 4.03 -8.46 -6.60
CA GLY A 215 4.24 -7.29 -7.45
C GLY A 215 4.67 -7.65 -8.88
N GLU A 216 4.73 -6.64 -9.75
CA GLU A 216 5.05 -6.81 -11.17
C GLU A 216 6.48 -7.29 -11.42
N SER A 217 7.45 -6.92 -10.58
CA SER A 217 8.81 -7.45 -10.75
C SER A 217 8.86 -8.96 -10.53
N ALA A 218 8.07 -9.51 -9.60
CA ALA A 218 7.98 -10.96 -9.40
C ALA A 218 7.32 -11.64 -10.60
N ASP A 219 6.28 -11.03 -11.18
CA ASP A 219 5.64 -11.50 -12.41
C ASP A 219 6.66 -11.57 -13.57
N ILE A 220 7.39 -10.49 -13.79
CA ILE A 220 8.44 -10.38 -14.83
C ILE A 220 9.56 -11.40 -14.61
N LEU A 221 10.16 -11.43 -13.41
CA LEU A 221 11.31 -12.29 -13.10
C LEU A 221 10.94 -13.78 -13.12
N SER A 222 9.70 -14.12 -12.76
CA SER A 222 9.18 -15.49 -12.86
C SER A 222 8.67 -15.86 -14.24
N LYS A 223 8.75 -14.95 -15.23
CA LYS A 223 8.26 -15.14 -16.60
C LYS A 223 6.76 -15.50 -16.64
N GLY A 224 5.96 -14.87 -15.77
CA GLY A 224 4.51 -15.07 -15.69
C GLY A 224 4.06 -16.26 -14.83
N LYS A 225 4.98 -17.00 -14.20
CA LYS A 225 4.61 -18.11 -13.28
C LYS A 225 3.97 -17.61 -11.99
N LEU A 226 4.41 -16.45 -11.50
CA LEU A 226 3.69 -15.66 -10.50
C LEU A 226 2.95 -14.54 -11.22
N ARG A 227 1.78 -14.15 -10.69
CA ARG A 227 0.97 -13.07 -11.28
C ARG A 227 0.86 -11.91 -10.32
N SER A 228 1.15 -10.70 -10.81
CA SER A 228 0.98 -9.49 -10.03
C SER A 228 -0.49 -9.31 -9.63
N THR A 229 -0.72 -8.83 -8.41
CA THR A 229 -2.07 -8.74 -7.84
C THR A 229 -2.64 -7.34 -8.03
N LEU A 230 -3.68 -7.23 -8.85
CA LEU A 230 -4.44 -5.99 -9.00
C LEU A 230 -5.30 -5.77 -7.76
N HIS A 231 -5.15 -4.63 -7.10
CA HIS A 231 -5.79 -4.38 -5.82
C HIS A 231 -6.14 -2.90 -5.61
N CYS A 232 -7.07 -2.65 -4.70
CA CYS A 232 -7.42 -1.33 -4.19
C CYS A 232 -7.76 -1.42 -2.69
N VAL A 233 -7.83 -0.27 -2.02
CA VAL A 233 -8.26 -0.21 -0.62
C VAL A 233 -9.60 0.52 -0.56
N CYS A 234 -10.63 -0.20 -0.13
CA CYS A 234 -12.00 0.31 -0.05
C CYS A 234 -12.21 1.05 1.27
N ARG A 235 -13.00 2.11 1.26
CA ARG A 235 -13.48 2.77 2.47
C ARG A 235 -14.86 2.22 2.84
N PRO A 236 -15.13 1.96 4.13
CA PRO A 236 -16.46 1.56 4.56
C PRO A 236 -17.48 2.68 4.34
N GLU A 237 -18.59 2.36 3.67
CA GLU A 237 -19.64 3.33 3.36
C GLU A 237 -20.45 3.75 4.59
N THR A 238 -20.66 2.83 5.54
CA THR A 238 -21.50 3.06 6.72
C THR A 238 -20.73 3.50 7.97
N LEU A 239 -19.39 3.52 7.90
CA LEU A 239 -18.52 3.79 9.05
C LEU A 239 -17.58 4.97 8.74
N GLU A 240 -18.19 6.13 8.52
CA GLU A 240 -17.50 7.36 8.12
C GLU A 240 -16.46 7.88 9.12
N HIS A 241 -16.52 7.44 10.37
CA HIS A 241 -15.62 7.85 11.45
C HIS A 241 -14.47 6.88 11.66
N ILE A 242 -14.35 5.84 10.84
CA ILE A 242 -13.29 4.83 10.99
C ILE A 242 -12.15 5.14 10.02
N SER A 243 -10.93 5.25 10.55
CA SER A 243 -9.68 5.27 9.79
C SER A 243 -9.11 3.86 9.68
N ARG A 244 -8.09 3.70 8.83
CA ARG A 244 -7.38 2.43 8.67
C ARG A 244 -5.89 2.67 8.67
N GLU A 245 -5.16 1.91 9.46
CA GLU A 245 -3.74 2.02 9.65
C GLU A 245 -3.06 0.71 9.25
N THR A 246 -1.94 0.79 8.54
CA THR A 246 -1.18 -0.40 8.15
C THR A 246 0.30 -0.07 8.04
N PHE A 247 1.14 -1.03 8.44
CA PHE A 247 2.56 -0.99 8.17
C PHE A 247 2.88 -1.94 7.02
N VAL A 248 3.65 -1.46 6.06
CA VAL A 248 3.95 -2.17 4.82
C VAL A 248 5.43 -2.10 4.48
N VAL A 249 5.98 -3.19 3.98
CA VAL A 249 7.35 -3.29 3.47
C VAL A 249 7.33 -3.69 1.99
N PHE A 250 7.86 -2.81 1.15
CA PHE A 250 8.07 -3.03 -0.28
C PHE A 250 9.44 -3.66 -0.50
N LEU A 251 9.44 -4.88 -1.01
CA LEU A 251 10.61 -5.66 -1.37
C LEU A 251 10.80 -5.55 -2.87
N GLN A 252 11.95 -5.03 -3.28
CA GLN A 252 12.20 -4.63 -4.67
C GLN A 252 13.55 -5.16 -5.17
N PRO A 253 13.72 -5.33 -6.49
CA PRO A 253 15.01 -5.59 -7.11
C PRO A 253 16.04 -4.49 -6.81
N LYS A 254 17.33 -4.79 -7.01
CA LYS A 254 18.35 -3.71 -7.07
C LYS A 254 18.04 -2.76 -8.22
N TRP A 255 18.32 -1.48 -8.05
CA TRP A 255 18.00 -0.43 -9.03
C TRP A 255 18.56 -0.70 -10.43
N SER A 256 19.73 -1.32 -10.53
CA SER A 256 20.42 -1.65 -11.79
C SER A 256 20.01 -2.98 -12.40
N GLN A 257 19.15 -3.78 -11.75
CA GLN A 257 18.73 -5.06 -12.29
C GLN A 257 17.93 -4.87 -13.56
N THR A 258 18.33 -5.56 -14.62
CA THR A 258 17.67 -5.50 -15.92
C THR A 258 16.56 -6.56 -16.02
N PHE A 259 15.49 -6.21 -16.72
CA PHE A 259 14.42 -7.14 -17.07
C PHE A 259 14.57 -7.64 -18.50
N SER A 260 14.41 -8.95 -18.67
CA SER A 260 14.32 -9.61 -19.98
C SER A 260 12.87 -9.96 -20.26
N VAL A 261 12.36 -9.50 -21.40
CA VAL A 261 10.98 -9.72 -21.86
C VAL A 261 10.92 -10.79 -22.96
N SER A 262 12.08 -11.20 -23.49
CA SER A 262 12.21 -12.18 -24.59
C SER A 262 11.49 -13.52 -24.36
N GLU A 263 11.39 -13.98 -23.11
CA GLU A 263 10.71 -15.23 -22.75
C GLU A 263 9.33 -15.01 -22.09
N TYR A 264 8.89 -13.76 -21.96
CA TYR A 264 7.60 -13.43 -21.38
C TYR A 264 6.52 -13.64 -22.45
N THR A 265 5.79 -14.75 -22.39
CA THR A 265 4.83 -15.12 -23.44
C THR A 265 3.79 -14.02 -23.68
N MET A 266 3.49 -13.74 -24.95
CA MET A 266 2.55 -12.70 -25.39
C MET A 266 1.14 -12.83 -24.78
N GLU A 267 0.78 -14.01 -24.26
CA GLU A 267 -0.47 -14.26 -23.53
C GLU A 267 -0.52 -13.52 -22.19
N HIS A 268 0.62 -13.29 -21.54
CA HIS A 268 0.73 -12.55 -20.27
C HIS A 268 0.80 -11.03 -20.45
N LEU A 269 1.11 -10.55 -21.66
CA LEU A 269 1.09 -9.12 -22.04
C LEU A 269 -0.25 -8.68 -22.63
N ARG A 270 -1.12 -9.63 -22.97
CA ARG A 270 -2.44 -9.36 -23.54
C ARG A 270 -3.49 -9.23 -22.43
N PRO A 271 -4.22 -8.11 -22.36
CA PRO A 271 -5.40 -7.99 -21.50
C PRO A 271 -6.52 -8.99 -21.84
N ASP A 272 -6.49 -9.62 -23.02
CA ASP A 272 -7.69 -10.16 -23.68
C ASP A 272 -8.00 -11.65 -23.51
N CYS A 273 -7.22 -12.43 -22.75
CA CYS A 273 -7.60 -13.82 -22.56
C CYS A 273 -8.65 -13.95 -21.45
N LEU A 274 -9.93 -13.88 -21.85
CA LEU A 274 -11.13 -14.53 -21.28
C LEU A 274 -12.36 -13.61 -21.37
N GLN A 275 -12.80 -13.37 -22.60
CA GLN A 275 -14.12 -12.81 -22.88
C GLN A 275 -15.19 -13.91 -22.67
N ARG A 276 -15.59 -14.13 -21.41
CA ARG A 276 -16.88 -14.78 -21.11
C ARG A 276 -17.83 -13.71 -20.61
N GLN A 277 -18.95 -13.57 -21.30
CA GLN A 277 -20.07 -12.70 -20.94
C GLN A 277 -20.48 -12.97 -19.49
N ILE A 278 -20.47 -11.94 -18.64
CA ILE A 278 -20.98 -12.00 -17.26
C ILE A 278 -22.18 -11.05 -17.16
N PRO A 279 -23.28 -11.47 -16.50
CA PRO A 279 -24.43 -10.61 -16.25
C PRO A 279 -24.04 -9.40 -15.41
N HIS A 280 -24.59 -8.24 -15.79
CA HIS A 280 -24.43 -6.97 -15.10
C HIS A 280 -24.91 -7.07 -13.64
N THR A 281 -23.97 -7.02 -12.70
CA THR A 281 -24.24 -6.63 -11.31
C THR A 281 -23.19 -5.61 -10.88
N ASP A 282 -23.59 -4.33 -10.91
CA ASP A 282 -23.16 -3.13 -10.17
C ASP A 282 -21.68 -2.84 -9.81
N GLU A 283 -20.68 -3.54 -10.33
CA GLU A 283 -19.28 -3.34 -9.92
C GLU A 283 -18.37 -2.89 -11.07
N VAL A 284 -17.49 -1.92 -10.78
CA VAL A 284 -16.47 -1.30 -11.66
C VAL A 284 -16.08 -2.22 -12.82
N THR A 285 -16.38 -1.81 -14.05
CA THR A 285 -16.11 -2.67 -15.20
C THR A 285 -14.60 -2.79 -15.43
N LYS A 286 -14.15 -3.91 -16.02
CA LYS A 286 -12.75 -4.06 -16.46
C LYS A 286 -12.30 -2.87 -17.33
N ALA A 287 -13.19 -2.35 -18.16
CA ALA A 287 -12.94 -1.17 -18.99
C ALA A 287 -12.72 0.11 -18.17
N ASP A 288 -13.27 0.20 -16.97
CA ASP A 288 -13.02 1.34 -16.07
C ASP A 288 -11.68 1.21 -15.35
N ILE A 289 -11.25 -0.02 -15.03
CA ILE A 289 -9.92 -0.31 -14.49
C ILE A 289 -8.83 0.01 -15.52
N GLU A 290 -9.02 -0.37 -16.79
CA GLU A 290 -8.06 -0.10 -17.87
C GLU A 290 -7.84 1.39 -18.14
N LYS A 291 -8.81 2.24 -17.77
CA LYS A 291 -8.67 3.72 -17.85
C LYS A 291 -7.81 4.31 -16.74
N ILE A 292 -7.60 3.59 -15.64
CA ILE A 292 -6.91 4.09 -14.43
C ILE A 292 -5.61 3.32 -14.12
N VAL A 293 -5.44 2.11 -14.67
CA VAL A 293 -4.27 1.26 -14.49
C VAL A 293 -3.49 1.19 -15.81
N PRO A 294 -2.29 1.78 -15.91
CA PRO A 294 -1.47 1.68 -17.11
C PRO A 294 -1.01 0.23 -17.31
N PRO A 295 -1.22 -0.36 -18.49
CA PRO A 295 -0.88 -1.76 -18.74
C PRO A 295 0.63 -1.99 -18.62
N LEU A 296 1.03 -3.21 -18.26
CA LEU A 296 2.45 -3.56 -18.14
C LEU A 296 3.20 -3.35 -19.47
N SER A 297 2.56 -3.67 -20.60
CA SER A 297 3.13 -3.54 -21.94
C SER A 297 3.43 -2.09 -22.37
N SER A 298 2.79 -1.08 -21.77
CA SER A 298 3.11 0.33 -22.05
C SER A 298 4.29 0.86 -21.22
N ARG A 299 4.74 0.10 -20.21
CA ARG A 299 5.76 0.52 -19.23
C ARG A 299 7.01 -0.34 -19.28
N LEU A 300 6.88 -1.61 -19.63
CA LEU A 300 7.96 -2.59 -19.69
C LEU A 300 8.61 -2.61 -21.08
N ARG A 301 9.94 -2.57 -21.12
CA ARG A 301 10.76 -2.69 -22.34
C ARG A 301 11.89 -3.67 -22.07
N ASP A 302 12.26 -4.44 -23.10
CA ASP A 302 13.36 -5.39 -23.00
C ASP A 302 14.68 -4.67 -22.67
N GLY A 303 15.44 -5.25 -21.74
CA GLY A 303 16.72 -4.72 -21.26
C GLY A 303 16.62 -3.52 -20.31
N MET A 304 15.42 -3.04 -19.97
CA MET A 304 15.30 -1.91 -19.06
C MET A 304 15.64 -2.30 -17.62
N THR A 305 16.22 -1.36 -16.87
CA THR A 305 16.51 -1.54 -15.45
C THR A 305 15.25 -1.36 -14.59
N PHE A 306 15.26 -1.92 -13.37
CA PHE A 306 14.21 -1.68 -12.38
C PHE A 306 14.03 -0.18 -12.09
N ALA A 307 15.11 0.61 -12.04
CA ALA A 307 15.02 2.06 -11.87
C ALA A 307 14.27 2.76 -13.01
N GLU A 308 14.49 2.34 -14.25
CA GLU A 308 13.74 2.86 -15.40
C GLU A 308 12.28 2.43 -15.35
N PHE A 309 12.02 1.18 -14.98
CA PHE A 309 10.66 0.63 -14.89
C PHE A 309 9.85 1.32 -13.80
N SER A 310 10.43 1.49 -12.61
CA SER A 310 9.83 2.18 -11.47
C SER A 310 9.53 3.64 -11.81
N ARG A 311 10.44 4.33 -12.49
CA ARG A 311 10.26 5.72 -12.93
C ARG A 311 9.15 5.86 -13.96
N GLU A 312 9.15 5.02 -14.99
CA GLU A 312 8.12 5.05 -16.03
C GLU A 312 6.74 4.68 -15.46
N THR A 313 6.70 3.69 -14.56
CA THR A 313 5.48 3.32 -13.84
C THR A 313 4.95 4.48 -13.01
N THR A 314 5.79 5.08 -12.18
CA THR A 314 5.39 6.23 -11.35
C THR A 314 4.89 7.40 -12.21
N LYS A 315 5.54 7.65 -13.35
CA LYS A 315 5.14 8.69 -14.31
C LYS A 315 3.77 8.41 -14.94
N GLN A 316 3.50 7.18 -15.39
CA GLN A 316 2.23 6.84 -16.03
C GLN A 316 1.06 6.77 -15.04
N TYR A 317 1.30 6.42 -13.77
CA TYR A 317 0.27 6.53 -12.73
C TYR A 317 0.06 7.97 -12.26
N TYR A 318 1.13 8.65 -11.83
CA TYR A 318 1.04 9.86 -11.00
C TYR A 318 1.74 11.10 -11.57
N GLY A 319 2.37 11.00 -12.74
CA GLY A 319 2.96 12.16 -13.42
C GLY A 319 1.89 13.19 -13.84
N GLY A 320 2.29 14.36 -14.35
CA GLY A 320 1.33 15.43 -14.69
C GLY A 320 0.20 15.01 -15.64
N SER A 321 0.46 14.04 -16.52
CA SER A 321 -0.53 13.43 -17.43
C SER A 321 -0.81 11.95 -17.10
N GLY A 322 -0.48 11.50 -15.89
CA GLY A 322 -0.71 10.12 -15.45
C GLY A 322 -2.19 9.81 -15.23
N LEU A 323 -2.55 8.53 -15.31
CA LEU A 323 -3.95 8.09 -15.25
C LEU A 323 -4.62 8.37 -13.88
N GLN A 324 -3.83 8.60 -12.84
CA GLN A 324 -4.28 8.87 -11.47
C GLN A 324 -3.74 10.21 -10.92
N SER A 325 -3.25 11.12 -11.79
CA SER A 325 -2.62 12.38 -11.37
C SER A 325 -3.52 13.34 -10.58
N ASN A 326 -4.84 13.23 -10.77
CA ASN A 326 -5.87 14.08 -10.15
C ASN A 326 -6.76 13.30 -9.16
N ARG A 327 -6.33 12.12 -8.71
CA ARG A 327 -7.16 11.22 -7.90
C ARG A 327 -6.61 11.03 -6.49
#